data_AF-A0A952DJY0-F1
#
_entry.id   AF-A0A952DJY0-F1
#
_cell.length_a   1.000
_cell.length_b   1.000
_cell.length_c   1.000
_cell.angle_alpha   90.00
_cell.angle_beta   90.00
_cell.angle_gamma   90.00
#
_symmetry.space_group_name_H-M   'P 1'
#
loop_
_entity.id
_entity.type
_entity.pdbx_description
1 polymer ?
#
loop_
_entity_poly.entity_id
_entity_poly.type
_entity_poly.pdbx_seq_one_letter_code
_entity_poly.pdbx_strand_id
1 'polypeptide(L)'
;MSGGLMRGFDTRFRALAIAAALTFGAVQAQAQDAATDAAAPAAATAEQAPAADAAAAPAVNLANMGTAPDPAVGQPLGGWQIQPQVTELGQRGSDFNTALLLIMGVITVFVFALLIWSIIRYRRGANPVPSKTTHNVLVEVVWTLVPV
;
A
#
# COMPACT_ATOMS: atom_id res chain seq x y z
N MET A 1 27.14 -44.06 -20.96
CA MET A 1 26.48 -44.12 -19.63
C MET A 1 27.30 -43.20 -18.71
N SER A 2 26.84 -42.18 -18.02
CA SER A 2 25.51 -41.60 -17.78
C SER A 2 25.73 -40.15 -17.30
N GLY A 3 25.44 -39.15 -18.14
CA GLY A 3 25.52 -37.71 -17.80
C GLY A 3 24.20 -37.20 -17.20
N GLY A 4 23.69 -37.90 -16.18
CA GLY A 4 22.31 -37.73 -15.70
C GLY A 4 22.12 -37.05 -14.34
N LEU A 5 23.16 -36.94 -13.50
CA LEU A 5 22.92 -36.68 -12.06
C LEU A 5 22.93 -35.20 -11.64
N MET A 6 23.52 -34.30 -12.43
CA MET A 6 23.62 -32.86 -12.08
C MET A 6 22.45 -31.99 -12.57
N ARG A 7 21.44 -32.56 -13.26
CA ARG A 7 20.23 -31.82 -13.70
C ARG A 7 19.06 -31.92 -12.72
N GLY A 8 19.16 -32.76 -11.68
CA GLY A 8 18.07 -33.03 -10.75
C GLY A 8 17.82 -31.92 -9.74
N PHE A 9 18.85 -31.25 -9.24
CA PHE A 9 18.73 -30.26 -8.16
C PHE A 9 18.15 -28.92 -8.66
N ASP A 10 18.61 -28.44 -9.82
CA ASP A 10 18.09 -27.22 -10.44
C ASP A 10 16.63 -27.34 -10.89
N THR A 11 16.21 -28.54 -11.28
CA THR A 11 14.82 -28.79 -11.71
C THR A 11 13.86 -28.77 -10.53
N ARG A 12 14.30 -29.21 -9.34
CA ARG A 12 13.47 -29.21 -8.12
C ARG A 12 13.33 -27.80 -7.53
N PHE A 13 14.38 -26.97 -7.61
CA PHE A 13 14.33 -25.57 -7.18
C PHE A 13 13.51 -24.69 -8.13
N ARG A 14 13.61 -24.93 -9.44
CA ARG A 14 12.74 -24.30 -10.46
C ARG A 14 11.28 -24.76 -10.34
N ALA A 15 11.02 -26.02 -10.03
CA ALA A 15 9.68 -26.53 -9.79
C ALA A 15 9.05 -25.96 -8.51
N LEU A 16 9.83 -25.75 -7.44
CA LEU A 16 9.35 -25.10 -6.22
C LEU A 16 9.07 -23.59 -6.43
N ALA A 17 9.89 -22.91 -7.24
CA ALA A 17 9.65 -21.52 -7.64
C ALA A 17 8.39 -21.37 -8.53
N ILE A 18 8.13 -22.34 -9.41
CA ILE A 18 6.89 -22.39 -10.21
C ILE A 18 5.68 -22.73 -9.33
N ALA A 19 5.82 -23.62 -8.35
CA ALA A 19 4.74 -23.94 -7.40
C ALA A 19 4.37 -22.76 -6.48
N ALA A 20 5.35 -21.95 -6.04
CA ALA A 20 5.11 -20.73 -5.28
C ALA A 20 4.52 -19.59 -6.15
N ALA A 21 4.88 -19.53 -7.43
CA ALA A 21 4.25 -18.61 -8.39
C ALA A 21 2.81 -19.03 -8.73
N LEU A 22 2.50 -20.33 -8.72
CA LEU A 22 1.15 -20.86 -8.92
C LEU A 22 0.23 -20.59 -7.72
N THR A 23 0.74 -20.59 -6.48
CA THR A 23 -0.06 -20.23 -5.30
C THR A 23 -0.29 -18.72 -5.18
N PHE A 24 0.65 -17.88 -5.62
CA PHE A 24 0.44 -16.42 -5.68
C PHE A 24 -0.47 -16.01 -6.86
N GLY A 25 -0.36 -16.70 -8.00
CA GLY A 25 -1.23 -16.49 -9.17
C GLY A 25 -2.68 -16.94 -8.97
N ALA A 26 -2.92 -18.02 -8.22
CA ALA A 26 -4.27 -18.51 -7.93
C ALA A 26 -5.11 -17.53 -7.10
N VAL A 27 -4.47 -16.73 -6.22
CA VAL A 27 -5.15 -15.66 -5.47
C VAL A 27 -5.61 -14.52 -6.38
N GLN A 28 -4.88 -14.22 -7.45
CA GLN A 28 -5.32 -13.24 -8.47
C GLN A 28 -6.35 -13.82 -9.46
N ALA A 29 -6.28 -15.12 -9.77
CA ALA A 29 -7.23 -15.77 -10.67
C ALA A 29 -8.67 -15.76 -10.12
N GLN A 30 -8.84 -15.89 -8.80
CA GLN A 30 -10.17 -15.87 -8.17
C GLN A 30 -10.84 -14.48 -8.16
N ALA A 31 -10.09 -13.40 -8.45
CA ALA A 31 -10.64 -12.06 -8.59
C ALA A 31 -11.17 -11.76 -10.02
N GLN A 32 -10.73 -12.53 -11.03
CA GLN A 32 -11.01 -12.23 -12.43
C GLN A 32 -12.13 -13.10 -13.03
N ASP A 33 -12.40 -14.28 -12.46
CA ASP A 33 -13.42 -15.21 -12.96
C ASP A 33 -14.86 -14.83 -12.56
N ALA A 34 -15.03 -13.81 -11.70
CA ALA A 34 -16.34 -13.23 -11.39
C ALA A 34 -16.87 -12.31 -12.51
N ALA A 35 -16.08 -12.03 -13.56
CA ALA A 35 -16.41 -11.08 -14.62
C ALA A 35 -16.93 -11.72 -15.91
N THR A 36 -17.08 -13.06 -15.99
CA THR A 36 -17.31 -13.77 -17.26
C THR A 36 -18.77 -14.09 -17.59
N ASP A 37 -19.73 -13.74 -16.71
CA ASP A 37 -21.17 -13.94 -16.96
C ASP A 37 -21.93 -12.65 -17.36
N ALA A 38 -21.23 -11.63 -17.84
CA ALA A 38 -21.89 -10.44 -18.42
C ALA A 38 -21.98 -10.57 -19.95
N ALA A 39 -23.16 -11.00 -20.42
CA ALA A 39 -23.52 -10.99 -21.84
C ALA A 39 -23.16 -9.65 -22.50
N ALA A 40 -22.49 -9.73 -23.66
CA ALA A 40 -21.99 -8.58 -24.42
C ALA A 40 -23.11 -7.58 -24.75
N PRO A 41 -22.97 -6.28 -24.41
CA PRO A 41 -23.84 -5.26 -24.96
C PRO A 41 -23.38 -4.95 -26.40
N ALA A 42 -24.35 -4.96 -27.31
CA ALA A 42 -24.18 -4.57 -28.71
C ALA A 42 -23.56 -3.18 -28.83
N ALA A 43 -22.78 -2.99 -29.90
CA ALA A 43 -22.06 -1.77 -30.23
C ALA A 43 -22.96 -0.52 -30.09
N ALA A 44 -22.66 0.31 -29.09
CA ALA A 44 -23.24 1.63 -28.97
C ALA A 44 -22.40 2.63 -29.78
N THR A 45 -23.07 3.29 -30.73
CA THR A 45 -22.55 4.38 -31.54
C THR A 45 -21.89 5.46 -30.67
N ALA A 46 -20.73 5.96 -31.09
CA ALA A 46 -20.04 7.05 -30.41
C ALA A 46 -20.89 8.33 -30.48
N GLU A 47 -21.50 8.68 -29.34
CA GLU A 47 -22.21 9.95 -29.17
C GLU A 47 -21.21 11.04 -28.77
N GLN A 48 -21.28 12.19 -29.45
CA GLN A 48 -20.36 13.31 -29.33
C GLN A 48 -20.33 13.89 -27.90
N ALA A 49 -19.12 14.19 -27.41
CA ALA A 49 -18.88 14.88 -26.15
C ALA A 49 -19.55 16.27 -26.17
N PRO A 50 -20.51 16.57 -25.27
CA PRO A 50 -21.00 17.92 -25.10
C PRO A 50 -19.99 18.71 -24.25
N ALA A 51 -19.93 20.02 -24.52
CA ALA A 51 -19.10 20.97 -23.79
C ALA A 51 -19.34 20.89 -22.27
N ALA A 52 -18.28 21.15 -21.50
CA ALA A 52 -18.30 21.17 -20.05
C ALA A 52 -19.44 22.05 -19.51
N ASP A 53 -20.48 21.41 -19.02
CA ASP A 53 -21.50 22.03 -18.17
C ASP A 53 -21.50 21.27 -16.84
N ALA A 54 -21.58 22.01 -15.74
CA ALA A 54 -21.35 21.51 -14.39
C ALA A 54 -22.23 20.28 -14.09
N ALA A 55 -21.60 19.10 -14.06
CA ALA A 55 -22.30 17.84 -13.88
C ALA A 55 -23.07 17.83 -12.55
N ALA A 56 -24.39 17.73 -12.64
CA ALA A 56 -25.26 17.53 -11.49
C ALA A 56 -24.84 16.26 -10.74
N ALA A 57 -24.54 16.41 -9.44
CA ALA A 57 -24.21 15.33 -8.53
C ALA A 57 -25.28 14.22 -8.56
N PRO A 58 -24.93 12.95 -8.28
CA PRO A 58 -25.90 11.86 -8.19
C PRO A 58 -27.04 12.26 -7.24
N ALA A 59 -28.28 12.19 -7.73
CA ALA A 59 -29.45 12.60 -6.96
C ALA A 59 -29.56 11.76 -5.69
N VAL A 60 -29.31 12.39 -4.56
CA VAL A 60 -29.38 11.76 -3.25
C VAL A 60 -30.86 11.59 -2.86
N ASN A 61 -31.26 10.40 -2.43
CA ASN A 61 -32.63 10.14 -2.00
C ASN A 61 -32.96 10.94 -0.73
N LEU A 62 -33.53 12.13 -0.94
CA LEU A 62 -33.83 13.12 0.09
C LEU A 62 -34.81 12.61 1.17
N ALA A 63 -35.61 11.58 0.86
CA ALA A 63 -36.57 10.99 1.78
C ALA A 63 -35.92 10.12 2.88
N ASN A 64 -34.69 9.63 2.65
CA ASN A 64 -33.95 8.79 3.60
C ASN A 64 -32.83 9.55 4.34
N MET A 65 -32.67 10.85 4.06
CA MET A 65 -31.73 11.72 4.74
C MET A 65 -32.49 12.50 5.80
N GLY A 66 -32.39 12.08 7.06
CA GLY A 66 -32.82 12.93 8.17
C GLY A 66 -32.05 14.24 8.11
N THR A 67 -32.77 15.36 8.02
CA THR A 67 -32.27 16.75 7.95
C THR A 67 -31.47 17.07 6.66
N ALA A 68 -31.64 18.29 6.15
CA ALA A 68 -30.88 18.77 5.00
C ALA A 68 -29.36 18.70 5.27
N PRO A 69 -28.53 18.35 4.26
CA PRO A 69 -27.08 18.32 4.42
C PRO A 69 -26.56 19.72 4.79
N ASP A 70 -25.78 19.79 5.86
CA ASP A 70 -25.08 21.02 6.24
C ASP A 70 -24.03 21.35 5.17
N PRO A 71 -24.14 22.50 4.46
CA PRO A 71 -23.19 22.87 3.41
C PRO A 71 -21.76 23.01 3.92
N ALA A 72 -21.52 23.11 5.23
CA ALA A 72 -20.19 23.16 5.83
C ALA A 72 -19.52 21.79 6.04
N VAL A 73 -20.27 20.68 5.94
CA VAL A 73 -19.77 19.33 6.19
C VAL A 73 -19.41 18.63 4.88
N GLY A 74 -18.28 17.91 4.85
CA GLY A 74 -17.82 17.17 3.66
C GLY A 74 -17.15 18.03 2.58
N GLN A 75 -16.77 19.26 2.93
CA GLN A 75 -16.02 20.18 2.08
C GLN A 75 -14.52 20.17 2.50
N PRO A 76 -13.57 20.32 1.56
CA PRO A 76 -12.17 20.51 1.91
C PRO A 76 -11.94 21.87 2.59
N LEU A 77 -11.25 21.87 3.73
CA LEU A 77 -10.96 23.08 4.52
C LEU A 77 -9.53 23.63 4.30
N GLY A 78 -8.77 23.07 3.34
CA GLY A 78 -7.39 23.49 3.04
C GLY A 78 -6.33 23.08 4.07
N GLY A 79 -6.69 22.28 5.07
CA GLY A 79 -5.76 21.71 6.06
C GLY A 79 -5.03 20.46 5.56
N TRP A 80 -4.02 20.02 6.32
CA TRP A 80 -3.26 18.78 6.08
C TRP A 80 -3.94 17.52 6.62
N GLN A 81 -4.95 17.67 7.49
CA GLN A 81 -5.74 16.56 8.00
C GLN A 81 -6.86 16.18 7.04
N ILE A 82 -7.37 14.97 7.20
CA ILE A 82 -8.62 14.55 6.56
C ILE A 82 -9.79 15.45 6.98
N GLN A 83 -10.83 15.48 6.16
CA GLN A 83 -12.05 16.25 6.43
C GLN A 83 -12.72 15.78 7.74
N PRO A 84 -13.41 16.66 8.48
CA PRO A 84 -14.14 16.28 9.70
C PRO A 84 -15.14 15.16 9.43
N GLN A 85 -15.09 14.10 10.24
CA GLN A 85 -15.95 12.94 10.10
C GLN A 85 -17.16 13.08 11.04
N VAL A 86 -18.37 12.93 10.50
CA VAL A 86 -19.62 13.12 11.26
C VAL A 86 -20.34 11.80 11.59
N THR A 87 -19.79 10.67 11.14
CA THR A 87 -20.29 9.33 11.45
C THR A 87 -19.38 8.66 12.48
N GLU A 88 -19.94 7.77 13.29
CA GLU A 88 -19.17 7.01 14.27
C GLU A 88 -18.04 6.20 13.63
N LEU A 89 -18.31 5.56 12.48
CA LEU A 89 -17.31 4.82 11.72
C LEU A 89 -16.21 5.75 11.17
N GLY A 90 -16.60 6.92 10.66
CA GLY A 90 -15.66 7.91 10.16
C GLY A 90 -14.74 8.42 11.26
N GLN A 91 -15.27 8.72 12.45
CA GLN A 91 -14.46 9.21 13.57
C GLN A 91 -13.41 8.17 13.99
N ARG A 92 -13.78 6.89 14.11
CA ARG A 92 -12.83 5.80 14.39
C ARG A 92 -11.73 5.71 13.32
N GLY A 93 -12.10 5.88 12.04
CA GLY A 93 -11.14 5.90 10.94
C GLY A 93 -10.18 7.10 11.02
N SER A 94 -10.69 8.28 11.39
CA SER A 94 -9.88 9.47 11.63
C SER A 94 -8.87 9.25 12.76
N ASP A 95 -9.32 8.74 13.90
CA ASP A 95 -8.48 8.50 15.06
C ASP A 95 -7.39 7.48 14.76
N PHE A 96 -7.74 6.42 14.02
CA PHE A 96 -6.78 5.42 13.54
C PHE A 96 -5.73 6.03 12.60
N ASN A 97 -6.14 6.89 11.66
CA ASN A 97 -5.20 7.57 10.76
C ASN A 97 -4.22 8.47 11.54
N THR A 98 -4.72 9.25 12.50
CA THR A 98 -3.87 10.10 13.34
C THR A 98 -2.89 9.25 14.18
N ALA A 99 -3.33 8.12 14.72
CA ALA A 99 -2.46 7.21 15.46
C ALA A 99 -1.34 6.63 14.58
N LEU A 100 -1.67 6.18 13.36
CA LEU A 100 -0.67 5.67 12.41
C LEU A 100 0.32 6.75 11.97
N LEU A 101 -0.16 7.96 11.67
CA LEU A 101 0.72 9.09 11.30
C LEU A 101 1.73 9.39 12.41
N LEU A 102 1.30 9.33 13.67
CA LEU A 102 2.20 9.51 14.81
C LEU A 102 3.30 8.43 14.86
N ILE A 103 2.94 7.15 14.72
CA ILE A 103 3.89 6.03 14.75
C ILE A 103 4.89 6.15 13.59
N MET A 104 4.41 6.40 12.37
CA MET A 104 5.26 6.58 11.19
C MET A 104 6.18 7.80 11.34
N GLY A 105 5.69 8.90 11.90
CA GLY A 105 6.48 10.10 12.18
C GLY A 105 7.63 9.82 13.13
N VAL A 106 7.37 9.07 14.22
CA VAL A 106 8.40 8.66 15.19
C VAL A 106 9.48 7.80 14.54
N ILE A 107 9.10 6.79 13.76
CA ILE A 107 10.06 5.92 13.05
C ILE A 107 10.89 6.73 12.05
N THR A 108 10.24 7.67 11.34
CA THR A 108 10.93 8.55 10.38
C THR A 108 12.00 9.40 11.08
N VAL A 109 11.68 10.00 12.22
CA VAL A 109 12.66 10.77 13.01
C VAL A 109 13.79 9.89 13.52
N PHE A 110 13.50 8.66 13.95
CA PHE A 110 14.50 7.69 14.37
C PHE A 110 15.49 7.35 13.23
N VAL A 111 14.99 7.02 12.04
CA VAL A 111 15.83 6.74 10.87
C VAL A 111 16.63 7.98 10.46
N PHE A 112 15.99 9.15 10.45
CA PHE A 112 16.64 10.41 10.13
C PHE A 112 17.81 10.70 11.08
N ALA A 113 17.63 10.47 12.38
CA ALA A 113 18.68 10.60 13.38
C ALA A 113 19.83 9.59 13.14
N LEU A 114 19.53 8.34 12.80
CA LEU A 114 20.56 7.34 12.46
C LEU A 114 21.35 7.70 11.20
N LEU A 115 20.70 8.30 10.19
CA LEU A 115 21.38 8.77 8.99
C LEU A 115 22.33 9.93 9.30
N ILE A 116 21.87 10.93 10.06
CA ILE A 116 22.74 12.03 10.52
C ILE A 116 23.93 11.47 11.31
N TRP A 117 23.66 10.56 12.24
CA TRP A 117 24.70 9.89 13.02
C TRP A 117 25.71 9.17 12.12
N SER A 118 25.22 8.40 11.14
CA SER A 118 26.05 7.65 10.20
C SER A 118 26.96 8.57 9.37
N ILE A 119 26.41 9.66 8.83
CA ILE A 119 27.16 10.67 8.06
C ILE A 119 28.26 11.28 8.91
N ILE A 120 27.95 11.67 10.16
CA ILE A 120 28.93 12.33 11.02
C ILE A 120 30.01 11.35 11.47
N ARG A 121 29.61 10.17 11.95
CA ARG A 121 30.48 9.20 12.63
C ARG A 121 31.35 8.38 11.67
N TYR A 122 30.84 8.04 10.49
CA TYR A 122 31.49 7.13 9.54
C TYR A 122 32.07 7.82 8.29
N ARG A 123 32.13 9.17 8.26
CA ARG A 123 32.86 9.90 7.21
C ARG A 123 34.34 9.48 7.16
N ARG A 124 34.97 9.59 5.98
CA ARG A 124 36.39 9.23 5.75
C ARG A 124 37.37 9.84 6.75
N GLY A 125 37.13 11.08 7.18
CA GLY A 125 37.98 11.76 8.17
C GLY A 125 37.87 11.20 9.59
N ALA A 126 36.68 10.73 10.01
CA ALA A 126 36.42 10.22 11.35
C ALA A 126 36.51 8.69 11.45
N ASN A 127 36.45 8.00 10.31
CA ASN A 127 36.53 6.54 10.20
C ASN A 127 37.40 6.14 8.99
N PRO A 128 38.73 6.24 9.09
CA PRO A 128 39.64 6.01 7.96
C PRO A 128 39.76 4.53 7.55
N VAL A 129 39.52 3.58 8.46
CA VAL A 129 39.55 2.14 8.18
C VAL A 129 38.15 1.56 8.39
N PRO A 130 37.42 1.15 7.34
CA PRO A 130 36.05 0.66 7.46
C PRO A 130 36.01 -0.77 8.03
N SER A 131 34.95 -1.06 8.80
CA SER A 131 34.64 -2.42 9.27
C SER A 131 34.35 -3.38 8.10
N LYS A 132 34.55 -4.68 8.34
CA LYS A 132 34.27 -5.78 7.40
C LYS A 132 33.10 -6.68 7.86
N THR A 133 32.40 -6.29 8.93
CA THR A 133 31.25 -7.03 9.45
C THR A 133 30.07 -6.97 8.48
N THR A 134 29.62 -8.12 7.97
CA THR A 134 28.49 -8.22 7.03
C THR A 134 27.18 -8.59 7.72
N HIS A 135 27.25 -9.27 8.86
CA HIS A 135 26.09 -9.81 9.57
C HIS A 135 26.17 -9.53 11.06
N ASN A 136 25.01 -9.31 11.66
CA ASN A 136 24.85 -9.24 13.11
C ASN A 136 23.47 -9.81 13.48
N VAL A 137 23.46 -11.10 13.85
CA VAL A 137 22.23 -11.85 14.14
C VAL A 137 21.37 -11.19 15.21
N LEU A 138 21.99 -10.59 16.23
CA LEU A 138 21.24 -9.92 17.29
C LEU A 138 20.47 -8.73 16.74
N VAL A 139 21.14 -7.86 15.97
CA VAL A 139 20.51 -6.67 15.38
C VAL A 139 19.48 -7.07 14.31
N GLU A 140 19.76 -8.13 13.56
CA GLU A 140 18.84 -8.74 12.58
C GLU A 140 17.53 -9.21 13.21
N VAL A 141 17.61 -9.93 14.33
CA VAL A 141 16.43 -10.39 15.08
C VAL A 141 15.65 -9.20 15.66
N VAL A 142 16.35 -8.21 16.22
CA VAL A 142 15.70 -7.03 16.78
C VAL A 142 14.93 -6.26 15.72
N TRP A 143 15.53 -5.95 14.57
CA TRP A 143 14.82 -5.15 13.56
C TRP A 143 13.71 -5.89 12.83
N THR A 144 13.70 -7.23 12.86
CA THR A 144 12.63 -8.02 12.22
C THR A 144 11.46 -8.23 13.15
N LEU A 145 11.70 -8.30 14.47
CA LEU A 145 10.65 -8.46 15.47
C LEU A 145 10.01 -7.12 15.88
N VAL A 146 10.77 -6.03 15.95
CA VAL A 146 10.22 -4.73 16.37
C VAL A 146 9.10 -4.21 15.45
N PRO A 147 9.14 -4.40 14.11
CA PRO A 147 8.07 -3.93 13.22
C PRO A 147 6.82 -4.81 13.16
N VAL A 148 6.87 -6.04 13.68
CA VAL A 148 5.73 -7.00 13.68
C VAL A 148 4.79 -6.67 14.83
#